data_AF-A0A7C4JJR4-F1
#
_entry.id   AF-A0A7C4JJR4-F1
#
_cell.length_a   1.000
_cell.length_b   1.000
_cell.length_c   1.000
_cell.angle_alpha   90.00
_cell.angle_beta   90.00
_cell.angle_gamma   90.00
#
_symmetry.space_group_name_H-M   'P 1'
#
loop_
_entity.id
_entity.type
_entity.pdbx_description
1 polymer ?
#
loop_
_entity_poly.entity_id
_entity_poly.type
_entity_poly.pdbx_seq_one_letter_code
_entity_poly.pdbx_strand_id
1 'polypeptide(L)'
;MKFSTVLQILGKTKVDKQKLDKLWESLLFNQFHDIILGSSTKEICEDAAKDLTYIIHEAENIVKESLTNLENSINQNLVILNVLPWKRKEVVKIR
;
A
#
# COMPACT_ATOMS: atom_id res chain seq x y z
N MET A 1 1.01 4.91 0.36
CA MET A 1 1.38 6.28 0.78
C MET A 1 1.00 6.61 2.23
N LYS A 2 -0.27 6.49 2.67
CA LYS A 2 -0.64 6.93 4.04
C LYS A 2 0.12 6.20 5.16
N PHE A 3 0.28 4.88 5.07
CA PHE A 3 1.02 4.08 6.06
C PHE A 3 2.51 4.44 6.12
N SER A 4 3.18 4.50 4.97
CA SER A 4 4.61 4.79 4.88
C SER A 4 4.95 6.16 5.46
N THR A 5 4.14 7.20 5.15
CA THR A 5 4.36 8.55 5.67
C THR A 5 4.05 8.65 7.16
N VAL A 6 2.96 8.03 7.64
CA VAL A 6 2.64 8.00 9.09
C VAL A 6 3.75 7.31 9.87
N LEU A 7 4.33 6.22 9.36
CA LEU A 7 5.39 5.47 10.05
C LEU A 7 6.77 6.13 9.96
N GLN A 8 7.00 6.87 8.89
CA GLN A 8 8.16 7.75 8.75
C GLN A 8 8.06 8.95 9.72
N ILE A 9 6.87 9.54 9.89
CA ILE A 9 6.60 10.63 10.85
C ILE A 9 6.68 10.12 12.30
N LEU A 10 6.22 8.90 12.57
CA LEU A 10 6.39 8.25 13.88
C LEU A 10 7.87 7.89 14.17
N GLY A 11 8.78 8.14 13.22
CA GLY A 11 10.23 8.17 13.45
C GLY A 11 10.91 6.81 13.49
N LYS A 12 10.26 5.74 13.02
CA LYS A 12 10.72 4.37 13.29
C LYS A 12 11.03 3.52 12.06
N THR A 13 10.79 4.03 10.85
CA THR A 13 11.09 3.31 9.61
C THR A 13 11.60 4.23 8.51
N LYS A 14 12.62 3.76 7.78
CA LYS A 14 13.10 4.39 6.56
C LYS A 14 12.37 3.73 5.39
N VAL A 15 11.44 4.47 4.81
CA VAL A 15 10.71 4.02 3.62
C VAL A 15 11.65 4.14 2.41
N ASP A 16 11.76 3.08 1.62
CA ASP A 16 12.48 3.14 0.34
C ASP A 16 11.65 3.94 -0.68
N LYS A 17 12.00 5.22 -0.79
CA LYS A 17 11.36 6.15 -1.72
C LYS A 17 11.54 5.69 -3.17
N GLN A 18 12.70 5.16 -3.55
CA GLN A 18 12.94 4.73 -4.93
C GLN A 18 12.06 3.54 -5.30
N LYS A 19 11.90 2.59 -4.37
CA LYS A 19 10.97 1.47 -4.55
C LYS A 19 9.53 1.95 -4.70
N LEU A 20 9.09 2.89 -3.86
CA LEU A 20 7.75 3.47 -3.97
C LEU A 20 7.55 4.23 -5.29
N ASP A 21 8.51 5.04 -5.71
CA ASP A 21 8.42 5.82 -6.95
C ASP A 21 8.25 4.88 -8.16
N LYS A 22 9.02 3.79 -8.22
CA LYS A 22 8.89 2.76 -9.27
C LYS A 22 7.52 2.08 -9.28
N LEU A 23 7.00 1.72 -8.11
CA LEU A 23 5.66 1.12 -8.00
C LEU A 23 4.56 2.12 -8.44
N TRP A 24 4.75 3.40 -8.14
CA TRP A 24 3.84 4.46 -8.59
C TRP A 24 3.87 4.67 -10.09
N GLU A 25 5.05 4.72 -10.70
CA GLU A 25 5.21 4.84 -12.15
C GLU A 25 4.51 3.66 -12.86
N SER A 26 4.72 2.43 -12.38
CA SER A 26 4.07 1.23 -12.93
C SER A 26 2.55 1.23 -12.73
N LEU A 27 2.06 1.71 -11.58
CA LEU A 27 0.62 1.87 -11.33
C LEU A 27 -0.01 2.88 -12.31
N LEU A 28 0.60 4.05 -12.45
CA LEU A 28 0.10 5.11 -13.32
C LEU A 28 0.13 4.69 -14.80
N PHE A 29 1.14 3.93 -15.20
CA PHE A 29 1.19 3.32 -16.53
C PHE A 29 -0.02 2.38 -16.78
N ASN A 30 -0.42 1.59 -15.79
CA ASN A 30 -1.57 0.71 -15.93
C ASN A 30 -2.94 1.43 -15.76
N GLN A 31 -2.94 2.74 -15.53
CA GLN A 31 -4.16 3.57 -15.42
C GLN A 31 -4.46 4.40 -16.67
N PHE A 32 -3.74 4.17 -17.78
CA PHE A 32 -4.13 4.75 -19.06
C PHE A 32 -5.59 4.38 -19.39
N HIS A 33 -6.35 5.34 -19.93
CA HIS A 33 -7.79 5.18 -20.16
C HIS A 33 -8.11 3.94 -21.00
N ASP A 34 -7.25 3.58 -21.96
CA ASP A 34 -7.46 2.39 -22.77
C ASP A 34 -7.25 1.06 -22.02
N ILE A 35 -6.43 1.06 -20.97
CA ILE A 35 -6.15 -0.11 -20.14
C ILE A 35 -7.23 -0.25 -19.07
N ILE A 36 -7.50 0.82 -18.31
CA ILE A 36 -8.44 0.79 -17.18
C ILE A 36 -9.90 0.63 -17.62
N LEU A 37 -10.26 1.12 -18.81
CA LEU A 37 -11.59 0.92 -19.39
C LEU A 37 -11.72 -0.45 -20.09
N GLY A 38 -10.64 -1.23 -20.19
CA GLY A 38 -10.63 -2.53 -20.85
C GLY A 38 -10.88 -2.46 -22.36
N SER A 39 -10.61 -1.31 -23.00
CA SER A 39 -10.73 -1.13 -24.46
C SER A 39 -9.47 -1.57 -25.21
N SER A 40 -8.41 -1.91 -24.50
CA SER A 40 -7.17 -2.49 -25.04
C SER A 40 -7.33 -3.94 -25.46
N THR A 41 -6.33 -4.49 -26.15
CA THR A 41 -6.32 -5.91 -26.52
C THR A 41 -6.24 -6.80 -25.28
N LYS A 42 -6.65 -8.06 -25.42
CA LYS A 42 -6.63 -9.04 -24.33
C LYS A 42 -5.24 -9.19 -23.72
N GLU A 43 -4.20 -9.23 -24.56
CA GLU A 43 -2.81 -9.38 -24.16
C GLU A 43 -2.36 -8.22 -23.25
N ILE A 44 -2.71 -6.98 -23.64
CA ILE A 44 -2.40 -5.78 -22.84
C ILE A 44 -3.13 -5.83 -21.49
N CYS A 45 -4.40 -6.24 -21.48
CA CYS A 45 -5.16 -6.39 -20.24
C CYS A 45 -4.59 -7.49 -19.32
N GLU A 46 -4.12 -8.61 -19.88
CA GLU A 46 -3.48 -9.70 -19.13
C GLU A 46 -2.14 -9.26 -18.54
N ASP A 47 -1.34 -8.50 -19.28
CA ASP A 47 -0.08 -7.95 -18.77
C ASP A 47 -0.33 -6.89 -17.69
N ALA A 48 -1.32 -6.00 -17.88
CA ALA A 48 -1.73 -5.06 -16.85
C ALA A 48 -2.21 -5.77 -15.56
N ALA A 49 -2.92 -6.89 -15.67
CA ALA A 49 -3.33 -7.67 -14.52
C ALA A 49 -2.14 -8.27 -13.75
N LYS A 50 -1.09 -8.73 -14.45
CA LYS A 50 0.14 -9.23 -13.82
C LYS A 50 0.88 -8.10 -13.10
N ASP A 51 1.04 -6.95 -13.75
CA ASP A 51 1.71 -5.77 -13.18
C ASP A 51 0.97 -5.27 -11.93
N LEU A 52 -0.35 -5.12 -12.00
CA LEU A 52 -1.17 -4.70 -10.86
C LEU A 52 -1.10 -5.70 -9.71
N THR A 53 -1.06 -7.00 -10.00
CA THR A 53 -0.88 -8.04 -8.97
C THR A 53 0.48 -7.90 -8.27
N TYR A 54 1.55 -7.65 -9.04
CA TYR A 54 2.87 -7.39 -8.50
C TYR A 54 2.90 -6.11 -7.64
N ILE A 55 2.29 -5.02 -8.11
CA ILE A 55 2.19 -3.76 -7.36
C ILE A 55 1.48 -3.95 -6.03
N ILE A 56 0.35 -4.68 -6.01
CA ILE A 56 -0.39 -4.98 -4.78
C ILE A 56 0.51 -5.74 -3.80
N HIS A 57 1.18 -6.80 -4.27
CA HIS A 57 2.06 -7.60 -3.43
C HIS A 57 3.20 -6.78 -2.81
N GLU A 58 3.87 -5.95 -3.61
CA GLU A 58 4.96 -5.11 -3.10
C GLU A 58 4.45 -4.02 -2.15
N ALA A 59 3.28 -3.44 -2.40
CA ALA A 59 2.66 -2.48 -1.51
C ALA A 59 2.29 -3.11 -0.16
N GLU A 60 1.75 -4.33 -0.17
CA GLU A 60 1.45 -5.11 1.04
C GLU A 60 2.72 -5.43 1.84
N ASN A 61 3.81 -5.82 1.17
CA ASN A 61 5.10 -6.05 1.81
C ASN A 61 5.63 -4.79 2.49
N ILE A 62 5.58 -3.64 1.79
CA ILE A 62 5.98 -2.35 2.36
C ILE A 62 5.16 -2.01 3.60
N VAL A 63 3.84 -2.23 3.58
CA VAL A 63 2.95 -2.00 4.73
C VAL A 63 3.24 -2.97 5.88
N LYS A 64 3.53 -4.24 5.58
CA LYS A 64 3.85 -5.25 6.59
C LYS A 64 5.15 -4.94 7.32
N GLU A 65 6.24 -4.67 6.59
CA GLU A 65 7.53 -4.27 7.17
C GLU A 65 7.39 -3.04 8.08
N SER A 66 6.65 -2.08 7.56
CA SER A 66 6.23 -0.85 8.23
C SER A 66 5.51 -1.12 9.57
N LEU A 67 4.52 -2.02 9.58
CA LEU A 67 3.77 -2.39 10.78
C LEU A 67 4.61 -3.20 11.77
N THR A 68 5.42 -4.17 11.31
CA THR A 68 6.30 -4.95 12.18
C THR A 68 7.29 -4.05 12.93
N ASN A 69 7.82 -3.03 12.28
CA ASN A 69 8.70 -2.06 12.94
C ASN A 69 7.96 -1.20 13.98
N LEU A 70 6.68 -0.91 13.75
CA LEU A 70 5.82 -0.22 14.73
C LEU A 70 5.47 -1.12 15.92
N GLU A 71 5.19 -2.40 15.69
CA GLU A 71 4.91 -3.39 16.73
C GLU A 71 6.11 -3.56 17.67
N ASN A 72 7.31 -3.74 17.13
CA ASN A 72 8.56 -3.83 17.92
C ASN A 72 8.83 -2.60 18.79
N SER A 73 8.15 -1.51 18.47
CA SER A 73 8.38 -0.18 18.99
C SER A 73 7.35 0.27 20.00
N ILE A 74 6.24 -0.45 20.13
CA ILE A 74 5.13 -0.14 21.03
C ILE A 74 4.97 -1.34 21.97
N ASN A 75 5.13 -1.10 23.28
CA ASN A 75 4.97 -2.13 24.30
C ASN A 75 3.48 -2.29 24.68
N GLN A 76 2.64 -2.65 23.71
CA GLN A 76 1.19 -2.85 23.90
C GLN A 76 0.77 -4.15 23.21
N ASN A 77 -0.15 -4.89 23.84
CA ASN A 77 -0.63 -6.18 23.31
C ASN A 77 -1.59 -6.02 22.12
N LEU A 78 -2.16 -4.83 21.91
CA LEU A 78 -3.10 -4.53 20.85
C LEU A 78 -2.96 -3.08 20.40
N VAL A 79 -2.82 -2.86 19.10
CA VAL A 79 -2.78 -1.53 18.48
C VAL A 79 -3.84 -1.47 17.38
N ILE A 80 -4.73 -0.47 17.47
CA ILE A 80 -5.75 -0.20 16.45
C ILE A 80 -5.38 1.11 15.76
N LEU A 81 -5.26 1.09 14.43
CA LEU A 81 -4.86 2.24 13.63
C LEU A 81 -6.01 2.71 12.72
N ASN A 82 -6.37 3.99 12.82
CA ASN A 82 -7.21 4.66 11.84
C ASN A 82 -6.34 5.47 10.88
N VAL A 83 -6.26 5.04 9.62
CA VAL A 83 -5.47 5.71 8.58
C VAL A 83 -6.22 6.77 7.78
N LEU A 84 -7.47 7.05 8.16
CA LEU A 84 -8.26 8.11 7.52
C LEU A 84 -8.11 9.42 8.30
N PRO A 85 -8.14 10.58 7.62
CA PRO A 85 -8.01 11.88 8.27
C PRO A 85 -9.27 12.31 9.05
N TRP A 86 -10.29 11.45 9.15
CA TRP A 86 -11.53 11.71 9.89
C TRP A 86 -11.77 10.65 10.97
N LYS A 87 -12.53 11.02 12.00
CA LYS A 87 -12.94 10.10 13.07
C LYS A 87 -13.81 9.00 12.48
N ARG A 88 -13.54 7.76 12.88
CA ARG A 88 -14.30 6.58 12.46
C ARG A 88 -14.92 5.91 13.69
N LYS A 89 -16.16 5.43 13.55
CA LYS A 89 -16.80 4.54 14.52
C LYS A 89 -17.20 3.27 13.77
N GLU A 90 -16.61 2.15 14.15
CA GLU A 90 -16.78 0.86 13.47
C GLU A 90 -16.63 -0.27 14.50
N VAL A 91 -17.31 -1.39 14.28
CA VAL A 91 -17.12 -2.61 15.08
C VAL A 91 -15.95 -3.37 14.48
N VAL A 92 -14.85 -3.47 15.24
CA VAL A 92 -13.65 -4.19 14.81
C VAL A 92 -13.64 -5.58 15.43
N LYS A 93 -13.55 -6.61 14.58
CA LYS A 93 -13.38 -7.99 15.04
C LYS A 93 -11.91 -8.25 15.34
N ILE A 94 -11.60 -8.48 16.62
CA ILE A 94 -10.30 -8.96 17.08
C ILE A 94 -10.45 -10.46 17.30
N ARG A 95 -9.52 -11.25 16.77
CA ARG A 95 -9.58 -12.72 16.83
C ARG A 95 -8.60 -13.24 17.86
#